data_AF-A0A177FNM2-F1
#
_entry.id   AF-A0A177FNM2-F1
#
_cell.length_a   1.000
_cell.length_b   1.000
_cell.length_c   1.000
_cell.angle_alpha   90.00
_cell.angle_beta   90.00
_cell.angle_gamma   90.00
#
_symmetry.space_group_name_H-M   'P 1'
#
loop_
_entity.id
_entity.type
_entity.pdbx_description
1 polymer ?
#
loop_
_entity_poly.entity_id
_entity_poly.type
_entity_poly.pdbx_seq_one_letter_code
_entity_poly.pdbx_strand_id
1 'polypeptide(L)'
;MPRGPSNGETAPSFQVPRNPILSIEHPCIVKNVEKAVDMLGGPAEIVQSLESGLEKPLGLKFQPEDPSSRAVLSYNKPTNNVLLKVTVPKRTGRKRRRGFDEQFSEDSGESHPRKDVKYLLHSLTDNRERCEVEVVGQIGSTHVWRTMPDFTYSSKGSSFLGEVQSKVLPQQYPLLKQWSFPRSSPKEDTEVVPPPVLSTQNLPANFTYCQETAADSMVEQHSVNRRTDESVVHSTS
;
A
#
# COMPACT_ATOMS: atom_id res chain seq x y z
N MET A 1 -13.21 20.18 -44.66
CA MET A 1 -14.34 21.11 -44.94
C MET A 1 -14.78 21.72 -43.62
N PRO A 2 -14.65 23.04 -43.40
CA PRO A 2 -15.05 23.68 -42.15
C PRO A 2 -16.54 24.07 -42.21
N ARG A 3 -17.28 23.88 -41.12
CA ARG A 3 -18.61 24.46 -40.90
C ARG A 3 -18.62 25.21 -39.57
N GLY A 4 -19.20 26.41 -39.63
CA GLY A 4 -19.16 27.46 -38.63
C GLY A 4 -20.02 27.25 -37.37
N PRO A 5 -20.16 28.30 -36.55
CA PRO A 5 -20.41 28.19 -35.11
C PRO A 5 -21.90 28.08 -34.78
N SER A 6 -22.24 27.18 -33.84
CA SER A 6 -23.56 27.11 -33.20
C SER A 6 -23.41 27.47 -31.72
N ASN A 7 -24.08 28.55 -31.30
CA ASN A 7 -24.14 29.02 -29.92
C ASN A 7 -24.79 27.99 -28.99
N GLY A 8 -24.09 27.73 -27.88
CA GLY A 8 -24.35 26.66 -26.91
C GLY A 8 -23.00 26.07 -26.53
N GLU A 9 -22.14 26.91 -25.93
CA GLU A 9 -20.70 26.67 -25.73
C GLU A 9 -20.48 25.36 -24.97
N THR A 10 -20.32 24.29 -25.75
CA THR A 10 -20.10 22.95 -25.23
C THR A 10 -18.62 22.84 -24.93
N ALA A 11 -18.28 22.32 -23.76
CA ALA A 11 -16.89 22.15 -23.35
C ALA A 11 -16.08 21.37 -24.41
N PRO A 12 -14.77 21.66 -24.56
CA PRO A 12 -13.92 21.00 -25.54
C PRO A 12 -13.91 19.48 -25.30
N SER A 13 -14.12 18.72 -26.37
CA SER A 13 -14.09 17.25 -26.34
C SER A 13 -12.67 16.75 -26.60
N PHE A 14 -12.19 15.84 -25.76
CA PHE A 14 -10.89 15.19 -25.92
C PHE A 14 -11.05 13.70 -26.23
N GLN A 15 -10.23 13.18 -27.12
CA GLN A 15 -10.13 11.74 -27.32
C GLN A 15 -9.23 11.13 -26.23
N VAL A 16 -9.64 9.99 -25.68
CA VAL A 16 -8.86 9.28 -24.67
C VAL A 16 -7.88 8.32 -25.37
N PRO A 17 -6.55 8.51 -25.22
CA PRO A 17 -5.58 7.57 -25.76
C PRO A 17 -5.70 6.19 -25.10
N ARG A 18 -5.48 5.13 -25.88
CA ARG A 18 -5.45 3.74 -25.38
C ARG A 18 -4.08 3.35 -24.84
N ASN A 19 -3.50 4.20 -24.00
CA ASN A 19 -2.24 3.91 -23.34
C ASN A 19 -2.52 3.11 -22.07
N PRO A 20 -1.86 1.95 -21.85
CA PRO A 20 -2.05 1.19 -20.62
C PRO A 20 -1.43 1.98 -19.47
N ILE A 21 -2.27 2.42 -18.52
CA ILE A 21 -1.84 3.15 -17.33
C ILE A 21 -2.27 2.37 -16.10
N LEU A 22 -1.33 2.14 -15.19
CA LEU A 22 -1.54 1.56 -13.88
C LEU A 22 -1.49 2.64 -12.81
N SER A 23 -2.44 2.63 -11.88
CA SER A 23 -2.41 3.50 -10.72
C SER A 23 -1.95 2.74 -9.49
N ILE A 24 -1.04 3.34 -8.72
CA ILE A 24 -0.49 2.76 -7.50
C ILE A 24 -0.75 3.71 -6.33
N GLU A 25 -1.62 3.30 -5.40
CA GLU A 25 -1.92 4.05 -4.18
C GLU A 25 -0.96 3.63 -3.06
N HIS A 26 0.23 4.23 -3.07
CA HIS A 26 1.26 3.94 -2.08
C HIS A 26 0.83 4.38 -0.66
N PRO A 27 0.91 3.53 0.37
CA PRO A 27 0.41 3.85 1.71
C PRO A 27 1.26 4.91 2.45
N CYS A 28 2.55 5.06 2.09
CA CYS A 28 3.41 6.11 2.63
C CYS A 28 3.45 7.37 1.76
N ILE A 29 3.87 8.47 2.38
CA ILE A 29 4.18 9.72 1.69
C ILE A 29 5.46 9.54 0.87
N VAL A 30 5.33 9.43 -0.45
CA VAL A 30 6.45 9.35 -1.38
C VAL A 30 7.19 10.70 -1.42
N LYS A 31 8.45 10.69 -0.96
CA LYS A 31 9.40 11.81 -1.09
C LYS A 31 10.47 11.54 -2.15
N ASN A 32 10.88 10.28 -2.27
CA ASN A 32 11.81 9.80 -3.30
C ASN A 32 11.08 8.71 -4.11
N VAL A 33 10.97 8.91 -5.42
CA VAL A 33 10.23 8.03 -6.33
C VAL A 33 10.99 6.72 -6.56
N GLU A 34 12.32 6.75 -6.68
CA GLU A 34 13.15 5.57 -6.89
C GLU A 34 13.00 4.59 -5.73
N LYS A 35 13.13 5.09 -4.49
CA LYS A 35 12.91 4.26 -3.29
C LYS A 35 11.51 3.66 -3.24
N ALA A 36 10.49 4.40 -3.66
CA ALA A 36 9.13 3.88 -3.70
C ALA A 36 8.95 2.78 -4.76
N VAL A 37 9.68 2.86 -5.87
CA VAL A 37 9.73 1.80 -6.89
C VAL A 37 10.50 0.59 -6.37
N ASP A 38 11.62 0.78 -5.66
CA ASP A 38 12.40 -0.30 -5.07
C ASP A 38 11.58 -1.08 -4.01
N MET A 39 10.79 -0.37 -3.21
CA MET A 39 9.87 -0.97 -2.24
C MET A 39 8.81 -1.87 -2.90
N LEU A 40 8.48 -1.63 -4.18
CA LEU A 40 7.52 -2.42 -4.96
C LEU A 40 8.16 -3.59 -5.71
N GLY A 41 9.45 -3.88 -5.47
CA GLY A 41 10.20 -4.92 -6.17
C GLY A 41 10.90 -4.44 -7.44
N GLY A 42 10.92 -3.14 -7.68
CA GLY A 42 11.61 -2.51 -8.80
C GLY A 42 10.75 -2.37 -10.05
N PRO A 43 11.32 -1.74 -11.11
CA PRO A 43 10.56 -1.40 -12.32
C PRO A 43 10.07 -2.63 -13.09
N ALA A 44 10.80 -3.74 -13.05
CA ALA A 44 10.43 -4.97 -13.75
C ALA A 44 9.14 -5.57 -13.20
N GLU A 45 8.93 -5.55 -11.88
CA GLU A 45 7.71 -6.08 -11.26
C GLU A 45 6.49 -5.20 -11.56
N ILE A 46 6.69 -3.87 -11.62
CA ILE A 46 5.64 -2.92 -12.03
C ILE A 46 5.25 -3.13 -13.50
N VAL A 47 6.23 -3.27 -14.40
CA VAL A 47 5.96 -3.53 -15.83
C VAL A 47 5.20 -4.85 -16.00
N GLN A 48 5.58 -5.90 -15.27
CA GLN A 48 4.87 -7.17 -15.29
C GLN A 48 3.42 -7.04 -14.82
N SER A 49 3.13 -6.16 -13.84
CA SER A 49 1.76 -5.88 -13.42
C SER A 49 0.93 -5.07 -14.41
N LEU A 50 1.58 -4.40 -15.38
CA LEU A 50 0.92 -3.66 -16.46
C LEU A 50 0.48 -4.59 -17.61
N GLU A 51 1.11 -5.76 -17.75
CA GLU A 51 0.80 -6.72 -18.80
C GLU A 51 -0.63 -7.25 -18.66
N SER A 52 -1.42 -7.08 -19.73
CA SER A 52 -2.85 -7.37 -19.72
C SER A 52 -3.11 -8.88 -19.58
N GLY A 53 -3.79 -9.27 -18.50
CA GLY A 53 -4.29 -10.65 -18.31
C GLY A 53 -3.91 -11.31 -16.99
N LEU A 54 -2.92 -10.79 -16.26
CA LEU A 54 -2.59 -11.25 -14.91
C LEU A 54 -3.06 -10.23 -13.88
N GLU A 55 -4.08 -10.58 -13.08
CA GLU A 55 -4.38 -9.88 -11.83
C GLU A 55 -3.32 -10.22 -10.76
N LYS A 56 -2.05 -9.98 -11.07
CA LYS A 56 -0.95 -10.24 -10.14
C LYS A 56 -0.95 -9.15 -9.06
N PRO A 57 -1.04 -9.50 -7.76
CA PRO A 57 -0.86 -8.52 -6.70
C PRO A 57 0.60 -8.06 -6.64
N LEU A 58 0.81 -6.77 -6.39
CA LEU A 58 2.11 -6.18 -6.09
C LEU A 58 2.47 -6.35 -4.61
N GLY A 59 3.70 -6.77 -4.34
CA GLY A 59 4.25 -6.80 -2.99
C GLY A 59 4.90 -5.47 -2.63
N LEU A 60 4.61 -4.95 -1.43
CA LEU A 60 5.26 -3.77 -0.88
C LEU A 60 6.15 -4.15 0.31
N LYS A 61 7.46 -3.98 0.16
CA LYS A 61 8.45 -4.16 1.23
C LYS A 61 8.93 -2.82 1.75
N PHE A 62 8.79 -2.58 3.05
CA PHE A 62 9.29 -1.35 3.67
C PHE A 62 10.81 -1.31 3.81
N GLN A 63 11.46 -2.48 3.82
CA GLN A 63 12.91 -2.62 3.89
C GLN A 63 13.37 -3.53 2.74
N PRO A 64 13.53 -2.98 1.52
CA PRO A 64 13.91 -3.78 0.36
C PRO A 64 15.29 -4.45 0.50
N GLU A 65 16.19 -3.84 1.26
CA GLU A 65 17.55 -4.36 1.54
C GLU A 65 17.56 -5.57 2.49
N ASP A 66 16.51 -5.75 3.27
CA ASP A 66 16.43 -6.84 4.24
C ASP A 66 15.70 -8.04 3.61
N PRO A 67 16.39 -9.17 3.36
CA PRO A 67 15.78 -10.35 2.78
C PRO A 67 14.71 -10.98 3.68
N SER A 68 14.75 -10.70 4.98
CA SER A 68 13.75 -11.18 5.95
C SER A 68 12.50 -10.29 6.01
N SER A 69 12.52 -9.13 5.34
CA SER A 69 11.39 -8.21 5.29
C SER A 69 10.22 -8.82 4.51
N ARG A 70 9.05 -8.86 5.16
CA ARG A 70 7.82 -9.35 4.55
C ARG A 70 7.18 -8.29 3.67
N ALA A 71 6.67 -8.73 2.52
CA ALA A 71 5.92 -7.88 1.62
C ALA A 71 4.44 -7.84 2.01
N VAL A 72 3.85 -6.65 2.01
CA VAL A 72 2.39 -6.48 2.11
C VAL A 72 1.81 -6.56 0.70
N LEU A 73 0.83 -7.43 0.49
CA LEU A 73 0.23 -7.64 -0.81
C LEU A 73 -0.81 -6.56 -1.13
N SER A 74 -0.79 -6.06 -2.36
CA SER A 74 -1.79 -5.13 -2.87
C SER A 74 -3.07 -5.86 -3.24
N TYR A 75 -4.19 -5.16 -3.16
CA TYR A 75 -5.42 -5.54 -3.83
C TYR A 75 -5.52 -4.81 -5.18
N ASN A 76 -5.62 -5.55 -6.27
CA ASN A 76 -5.83 -4.99 -7.61
C ASN A 76 -7.32 -4.67 -7.79
N LYS A 77 -7.65 -3.39 -7.98
CA LYS A 77 -9.00 -2.94 -8.29
C LYS A 77 -9.09 -2.57 -9.75
N PRO A 78 -9.92 -3.25 -10.57
CA PRO A 78 -10.22 -2.76 -11.91
C PRO A 78 -10.92 -1.40 -11.78
N THR A 79 -10.42 -0.40 -12.49
CA THR A 79 -10.96 0.97 -12.47
C THR A 79 -11.18 1.47 -13.90
N ASN A 80 -12.02 2.48 -14.02
CA ASN A 80 -12.28 3.17 -15.29
C ASN A 80 -12.04 4.67 -15.09
N ASN A 81 -10.86 4.99 -14.58
CA ASN A 81 -10.46 6.36 -14.29
C ASN A 81 -9.69 6.94 -15.49
N VAL A 82 -9.62 8.25 -15.61
CA VAL A 82 -8.87 8.94 -16.67
C VAL A 82 -7.77 9.79 -16.05
N LEU A 83 -6.55 9.68 -16.57
CA LEU A 83 -5.43 10.51 -16.16
C LEU A 83 -5.38 11.79 -17.01
N LEU A 84 -5.47 12.93 -16.33
CA LEU A 84 -5.40 14.26 -16.94
C LEU A 84 -4.10 14.94 -16.55
N LYS A 85 -3.41 15.51 -17.54
CA LYS A 85 -2.29 16.41 -17.34
C LYS A 85 -2.79 17.83 -17.52
N VAL A 86 -2.73 18.61 -16.45
CA VAL A 86 -3.17 20.01 -16.43
C VAL A 86 -1.94 20.90 -16.29
N THR A 87 -1.64 21.67 -17.33
CA THR A 87 -0.54 22.63 -17.33
C THR A 87 -1.08 24.01 -16.98
N VAL A 88 -0.52 24.61 -15.93
CA VAL A 88 -0.88 25.94 -15.46
C VAL A 88 0.38 26.80 -15.36
N PRO A 89 0.35 28.08 -15.78
CA PRO A 89 1.46 28.98 -15.58
C PRO A 89 1.87 29.03 -14.09
N LYS A 90 3.18 29.03 -13.80
CA LYS A 90 3.67 29.21 -12.43
C LYS A 90 3.18 30.57 -11.91
N ARG A 91 2.44 30.60 -10.80
CA ARG A 91 2.08 31.85 -10.12
C ARG A 91 3.33 32.39 -9.41
N THR A 92 4.02 33.32 -10.08
CA THR A 92 5.18 34.03 -9.54
C THR A 92 4.77 34.86 -8.33
N GLY A 93 5.30 34.49 -7.17
CA GLY A 93 4.95 35.03 -5.86
C GLY A 93 5.54 36.40 -5.54
N ARG A 94 5.72 37.30 -6.52
CA ARG A 94 5.94 38.72 -6.22
C ARG A 94 4.68 39.50 -6.54
N LYS A 95 4.21 40.23 -5.53
CA LYS A 95 3.19 41.27 -5.68
C LYS A 95 3.71 42.23 -6.77
N ARG A 96 3.16 42.11 -7.98
CA ARG A 96 3.45 43.00 -9.10
C ARG A 96 3.39 44.44 -8.57
N ARG A 97 4.47 45.21 -8.74
CA ARG A 97 4.38 46.66 -8.53
C ARG A 97 3.42 47.16 -9.60
N ARG A 98 2.38 47.87 -9.19
CA ARG A 98 1.29 48.30 -10.06
C ARG A 98 1.88 49.08 -11.26
N GLY A 99 1.76 48.54 -12.49
CA GLY A 99 2.16 49.20 -13.73
C GLY A 99 3.41 48.68 -14.48
N PHE A 100 3.82 47.42 -14.34
CA PHE A 100 4.98 46.88 -15.07
C PHE A 100 4.63 45.59 -15.82
N ASP A 101 5.07 45.50 -17.09
CA ASP A 101 4.70 44.45 -18.07
C ASP A 101 5.93 43.67 -18.58
N GLU A 102 6.93 43.45 -17.71
CA GLU A 102 8.11 42.64 -18.05
C GLU A 102 7.91 41.16 -17.69
N GLN A 103 8.53 40.28 -18.50
CA GLN A 103 8.55 38.83 -18.27
C GLN A 103 9.29 38.50 -16.98
N PHE A 104 8.71 37.58 -16.20
CA PHE A 104 9.27 37.15 -14.93
C PHE A 104 10.54 36.29 -15.14
N SER A 105 11.64 36.67 -14.50
CA SER A 105 12.87 35.86 -14.44
C SER A 105 12.88 34.94 -13.21
N GLU A 106 13.43 33.74 -13.36
CA GLU A 106 13.46 32.66 -12.37
C GLU A 106 14.56 32.83 -11.30
N ASP A 107 14.35 32.23 -10.12
CA ASP A 107 15.41 31.81 -9.19
C ASP A 107 15.51 30.28 -9.23
N SER A 108 16.70 29.77 -9.51
CA SER A 108 17.05 28.36 -9.67
C SER A 108 17.25 27.66 -8.32
N GLY A 109 16.21 27.61 -7.48
CA GLY A 109 16.26 27.02 -6.13
C GLY A 109 15.30 25.83 -5.95
N GLU A 110 15.89 24.64 -5.95
CA GLU A 110 15.53 23.34 -5.36
C GLU A 110 14.06 22.99 -4.97
N SER A 111 13.70 21.74 -5.33
CA SER A 111 12.57 20.89 -4.90
C SER A 111 11.40 21.60 -4.21
N HIS A 112 10.37 21.94 -4.98
CA HIS A 112 9.17 22.56 -4.43
C HIS A 112 8.48 21.61 -3.43
N PRO A 113 8.20 22.03 -2.18
CA PRO A 113 7.26 21.31 -1.32
C PRO A 113 5.91 21.23 -2.04
N ARG A 114 5.16 20.13 -1.83
CA ARG A 114 3.84 19.90 -2.46
C ARG A 114 3.02 21.20 -2.42
N LYS A 115 2.71 21.76 -3.59
CA LYS A 115 1.91 22.99 -3.70
C LYS A 115 0.55 22.72 -3.06
N ASP A 116 0.16 23.58 -2.12
CA ASP A 116 -1.13 23.46 -1.41
C ASP A 116 -2.29 23.42 -2.42
N VAL A 117 -3.32 22.60 -2.14
CA VAL A 117 -4.51 22.45 -2.98
C VAL A 117 -5.18 23.79 -3.20
N LYS A 118 -5.22 24.64 -2.16
CA LYS A 118 -5.73 26.00 -2.26
C LYS A 118 -4.95 26.78 -3.31
N TYR A 119 -3.63 26.73 -3.29
CA TYR A 119 -2.79 27.43 -4.27
C TYR A 119 -3.09 26.95 -5.70
N LEU A 120 -3.24 25.63 -5.93
CA LEU A 120 -3.56 25.08 -7.25
C LEU A 120 -4.93 25.53 -7.75
N LEU A 121 -5.97 25.47 -6.92
CA LEU A 121 -7.32 25.91 -7.28
C LEU A 121 -7.37 27.42 -7.60
N HIS A 122 -6.67 28.23 -6.81
CA HIS A 122 -6.55 29.66 -7.11
C HIS A 122 -5.79 29.88 -8.41
N SER A 123 -4.69 29.15 -8.65
CA SER A 123 -3.91 29.26 -9.89
C SER A 123 -4.73 28.88 -11.14
N LEU A 124 -5.60 27.87 -11.03
CA LEU A 124 -6.53 27.49 -12.10
C LEU A 124 -7.59 28.58 -12.33
N THR A 125 -8.12 29.16 -11.25
CA THR A 125 -9.13 30.22 -11.34
C THR A 125 -8.56 31.51 -11.92
N ASP A 126 -7.30 31.83 -11.59
CA ASP A 126 -6.60 33.04 -12.04
C ASP A 126 -6.18 32.95 -13.52
N ASN A 127 -5.98 31.73 -14.07
CA ASN A 127 -5.44 31.49 -15.41
C ASN A 127 -6.40 30.71 -16.32
N ARG A 128 -7.69 31.05 -16.34
CA ARG A 128 -8.71 30.32 -17.12
C ARG A 128 -8.38 30.17 -18.61
N GLU A 129 -7.78 31.20 -19.21
CA GLU A 129 -7.48 31.23 -20.65
C GLU A 129 -6.13 30.58 -21.01
N ARG A 130 -5.26 30.35 -20.02
CA ARG A 130 -3.89 29.82 -20.23
C ARG A 130 -3.71 28.43 -19.63
N CYS A 131 -4.81 27.79 -19.23
CA CYS A 131 -4.81 26.43 -18.73
C CYS A 131 -4.91 25.47 -19.90
N GLU A 132 -3.90 24.61 -20.04
CA GLU A 132 -3.90 23.55 -21.04
C GLU A 132 -4.22 22.23 -20.36
N VAL A 133 -5.16 21.46 -20.92
CA VAL A 133 -5.59 20.16 -20.41
C VAL A 133 -5.35 19.11 -21.48
N GLU A 134 -4.60 18.07 -21.12
CA GLU A 134 -4.27 16.94 -21.98
C GLU A 134 -4.76 15.65 -21.33
N VAL A 135 -5.44 14.80 -22.10
CA VAL A 135 -5.84 13.47 -21.65
C VAL A 135 -4.69 12.49 -21.92
N VAL A 136 -4.08 11.96 -20.86
CA VAL A 136 -2.92 11.06 -20.98
C VAL A 136 -3.36 9.64 -21.33
N GLY A 137 -4.47 9.18 -20.75
CA GLY A 137 -5.04 7.86 -21.01
C GLY A 137 -5.98 7.37 -19.92
N GLN A 138 -6.46 6.15 -20.11
CA GLN A 138 -7.34 5.45 -19.17
C GLN A 138 -6.52 4.62 -18.18
N ILE A 139 -6.88 4.69 -16.91
CA ILE A 139 -6.34 3.85 -15.84
C ILE A 139 -7.23 2.60 -15.77
N GLY A 140 -6.67 1.45 -16.15
CA GLY A 140 -7.41 0.19 -16.17
C GLY A 140 -7.47 -0.51 -14.81
N SER A 141 -6.46 -0.29 -13.96
CA SER A 141 -6.38 -0.90 -12.63
C SER A 141 -5.67 0.02 -11.64
N THR A 142 -6.04 -0.16 -10.37
CA THR A 142 -5.47 0.56 -9.23
C THR A 142 -5.05 -0.43 -8.14
N HIS A 143 -3.77 -0.44 -7.78
CA HIS A 143 -3.25 -1.22 -6.67
C HIS A 143 -3.36 -0.43 -5.37
N VAL A 144 -3.99 -1.04 -4.36
CA VAL A 144 -4.17 -0.44 -3.04
C VAL A 144 -3.76 -1.42 -1.94
N TRP A 145 -3.04 -0.94 -0.93
CA TRP A 145 -2.65 -1.71 0.24
C TRP A 145 -3.59 -1.42 1.40
N ARG A 146 -4.65 -2.24 1.53
CA ARG A 146 -5.62 -2.16 2.64
C ARG A 146 -5.49 -3.29 3.65
N THR A 147 -4.67 -4.30 3.33
CA THR A 147 -4.46 -5.44 4.22
C THR A 147 -3.56 -5.05 5.37
N MET A 148 -3.81 -5.65 6.53
CA MET A 148 -2.94 -5.54 7.69
C MET A 148 -1.59 -6.21 7.38
N PRO A 149 -0.45 -5.57 7.69
CA PRO A 149 0.84 -6.24 7.59
C PRO A 149 0.89 -7.39 8.59
N ASP A 150 1.54 -8.48 8.19
CA ASP A 150 1.80 -9.61 9.08
C ASP A 150 2.79 -9.23 10.19
N PHE A 151 2.86 -10.04 11.24
CA PHE A 151 3.85 -9.88 12.30
C PHE A 151 5.27 -9.99 11.72
N THR A 152 6.14 -9.11 12.18
CA THR A 152 7.56 -9.11 11.79
C THR A 152 8.41 -9.71 12.88
N TYR A 153 9.34 -10.58 12.51
CA TYR A 153 10.35 -11.13 13.40
C TYR A 153 11.71 -10.52 13.05
N SER A 154 12.41 -9.97 14.04
CA SER A 154 13.75 -9.41 13.84
C SER A 154 14.82 -10.46 14.08
N SER A 155 15.60 -10.78 13.05
CA SER A 155 16.75 -11.70 13.11
C SER A 155 18.07 -11.02 13.45
N LYS A 156 18.08 -9.71 13.77
CA LYS A 156 19.32 -8.92 13.93
C LYS A 156 20.23 -9.39 15.08
N GLY A 157 19.71 -10.15 16.04
CA GLY A 157 20.50 -10.76 17.12
C GLY A 157 20.86 -12.22 16.90
N SER A 158 20.39 -12.84 15.81
CA SER A 158 20.55 -14.26 15.53
C SER A 158 21.91 -14.53 14.89
N SER A 159 22.73 -15.30 15.60
CA SER A 159 24.04 -15.76 15.10
C SER A 159 23.86 -16.67 13.89
N PHE A 160 22.88 -17.57 13.95
CA PHE A 160 22.60 -18.52 12.87
C PHE A 160 22.10 -17.82 11.61
N LEU A 161 21.08 -16.94 11.72
CA LEU A 161 20.52 -16.25 10.56
C LEU A 161 21.52 -15.24 9.98
N GLY A 162 22.36 -14.62 10.81
CA GLY A 162 23.47 -13.78 10.33
C GLY A 162 24.50 -14.56 9.51
N GLU A 163 24.85 -15.78 9.92
CA GLU A 163 25.71 -16.65 9.13
C GLU A 163 25.06 -17.11 7.82
N VAL A 164 23.77 -17.47 7.85
CA VAL A 164 23.02 -17.85 6.64
C VAL A 164 22.94 -16.66 5.67
N GLN A 165 22.65 -15.46 6.18
CA GLN A 165 22.56 -14.26 5.35
C GLN A 165 23.89 -13.88 4.72
N SER A 166 25.01 -14.01 5.44
CA SER A 166 26.34 -13.64 4.94
C SER A 166 27.00 -14.72 4.09
N LYS A 167 26.78 -16.01 4.38
CA LYS A 167 27.49 -17.12 3.72
C LYS A 167 26.65 -17.87 2.69
N VAL A 168 25.34 -18.00 2.91
CA VAL A 168 24.44 -18.83 2.07
C VAL A 168 23.68 -17.99 1.05
N LEU A 169 23.04 -16.89 1.47
CA LEU A 169 22.22 -16.05 0.57
C LEU A 169 22.97 -15.42 -0.61
N PRO A 170 24.26 -15.07 -0.52
CA PRO A 170 25.00 -14.54 -1.68
C PRO A 170 25.21 -15.58 -2.79
N GLN A 171 24.92 -16.86 -2.54
CA GLN A 171 25.10 -17.97 -3.48
C GLN A 171 26.54 -18.09 -4.03
N GLN A 172 27.53 -17.68 -3.23
CA GLN A 172 28.94 -17.77 -3.57
C GLN A 172 29.54 -19.05 -3.01
N TYR A 173 30.08 -19.90 -3.89
CA TYR A 173 30.66 -21.19 -3.52
C TYR A 173 31.74 -21.14 -2.42
N PRO A 174 32.70 -20.17 -2.43
CA PRO A 174 33.72 -20.07 -1.39
C PRO A 174 33.14 -19.84 0.02
N LEU A 175 32.08 -19.04 0.13
CA LEU A 175 31.43 -18.74 1.40
C LEU A 175 30.58 -19.92 1.88
N LEU A 176 29.91 -20.59 0.95
CA LEU A 176 29.09 -21.76 1.25
C LEU A 176 29.91 -22.91 1.84
N LYS A 177 31.14 -23.13 1.35
CA LYS A 177 32.06 -24.16 1.89
C LYS A 177 32.47 -23.90 3.34
N GLN A 178 32.51 -22.64 3.77
CA GLN A 178 32.87 -22.24 5.13
C GLN A 178 31.70 -22.35 6.11
N TRP A 179 30.48 -22.52 5.60
CA TRP A 179 29.30 -22.64 6.43
C TRP A 179 29.10 -24.09 6.87
N SER A 180 28.79 -24.29 8.15
CA SER A 180 28.47 -25.60 8.71
C SER A 180 27.29 -25.47 9.67
N PHE A 181 26.36 -26.42 9.60
CA PHE A 181 25.23 -26.44 10.52
C PHE A 181 25.71 -26.71 11.96
N PRO A 182 25.35 -25.87 12.95
CA PRO A 182 25.73 -26.09 14.33
C PRO A 182 25.09 -27.39 14.85
N ARG A 183 25.92 -28.37 15.25
CA ARG A 183 25.47 -29.67 15.78
C ARG A 183 25.26 -29.64 17.30
N SER A 184 24.94 -28.48 17.88
CA SER A 184 24.75 -28.33 19.32
C SER A 184 23.41 -28.87 19.79
N SER A 185 23.37 -29.47 20.98
CA SER A 185 22.12 -29.76 21.68
C SER A 185 21.35 -28.48 21.98
N PRO A 186 20.00 -28.51 21.99
CA PRO A 186 19.21 -27.33 22.28
C PRO A 186 19.55 -26.78 23.67
N LYS A 187 19.95 -25.51 23.72
CA LYS A 187 20.08 -24.71 24.94
C LYS A 187 18.79 -23.91 25.14
N GLU A 188 18.60 -23.33 26.33
CA GLU A 188 17.40 -22.51 26.62
C GLU A 188 17.25 -21.34 25.64
N ASP A 189 18.35 -20.75 25.15
CA ASP A 189 18.37 -19.68 24.14
C ASP A 189 18.54 -20.20 22.70
N THR A 190 17.94 -21.35 22.36
CA THR A 190 18.03 -21.87 20.99
C THR A 190 17.14 -21.03 20.06
N GLU A 191 17.76 -20.44 19.05
CA GLU A 191 17.08 -19.60 18.05
C GLU A 191 16.08 -20.43 17.24
N VAL A 192 14.84 -19.96 17.13
CA VAL A 192 13.78 -20.58 16.33
C VAL A 192 13.48 -19.71 15.12
N VAL A 193 13.50 -20.31 13.92
CA VAL A 193 13.13 -19.63 12.69
C VAL A 193 11.60 -19.49 12.63
N PRO A 194 11.05 -18.28 12.43
CA PRO A 194 9.61 -18.08 12.38
C PRO A 194 9.00 -18.76 11.14
N PRO A 195 7.74 -19.22 11.21
CA PRO A 195 7.03 -19.69 10.03
C PRO A 195 6.88 -18.57 8.99
N PRO A 196 6.75 -18.89 7.70
CA PRO A 196 6.67 -17.89 6.63
C PRO A 196 5.44 -16.98 6.74
N VAL A 197 4.36 -17.42 7.38
CA VAL A 197 3.14 -16.65 7.67
C VAL A 197 2.85 -16.78 9.17
N LEU A 198 2.70 -15.66 9.87
CA LEU A 198 2.42 -15.64 11.32
C LEU A 198 0.93 -15.41 11.59
N SER A 199 0.30 -14.50 10.84
CA SER A 199 -1.14 -14.26 10.86
C SER A 199 -1.78 -14.77 9.59
N THR A 200 -2.83 -15.57 9.74
CA THR A 200 -3.73 -15.93 8.64
C THR A 200 -4.81 -14.87 8.40
N GLN A 201 -4.94 -13.89 9.30
CA GLN A 201 -5.90 -12.80 9.19
C GLN A 201 -5.24 -11.57 8.56
N ASN A 202 -5.75 -11.16 7.40
CA ASN A 202 -5.25 -10.01 6.62
C ASN A 202 -6.14 -8.77 6.73
N LEU A 203 -7.28 -8.86 7.43
CA LEU A 203 -8.21 -7.76 7.67
C LEU A 203 -8.38 -7.57 9.18
N PRO A 204 -8.41 -6.32 9.67
CA PRO A 204 -8.73 -6.06 11.07
C PRO A 204 -10.18 -6.48 11.35
N ALA A 205 -10.36 -7.45 12.24
CA ALA A 205 -11.68 -7.81 12.74
C ALA A 205 -12.03 -6.92 13.94
N ASN A 206 -13.22 -6.33 13.92
CA ASN A 206 -13.76 -5.64 15.08
C ASN A 206 -14.19 -6.71 16.10
N PHE A 207 -13.34 -6.99 17.09
CA PHE A 207 -13.71 -7.85 18.20
C PHE A 207 -14.62 -7.05 19.13
N THR A 208 -15.94 -7.24 18.99
CA THR A 208 -16.88 -6.80 20.01
C THR A 208 -16.90 -7.86 21.10
N TYR A 209 -16.55 -7.48 22.32
CA TYR A 209 -16.62 -8.38 23.47
C TYR A 209 -18.09 -8.69 23.74
N CYS A 210 -18.61 -9.74 23.13
CA CYS A 210 -19.84 -10.37 23.58
C CYS A 210 -19.43 -11.34 24.68
N GLN A 211 -19.80 -11.01 25.92
CA GLN A 211 -19.77 -12.01 26.99
C GLN A 211 -20.61 -13.19 26.49
N GLU A 212 -19.98 -14.36 26.30
CA GLU A 212 -20.69 -15.58 25.95
C GLU A 212 -21.69 -15.87 27.07
N THR A 213 -22.97 -15.59 26.84
CA THR A 213 -24.07 -15.96 27.74
C THR A 213 -24.29 -17.48 27.80
N ALA A 214 -23.48 -18.26 27.06
CA ALA A 214 -23.45 -19.71 27.14
C ALA A 214 -23.04 -20.23 28.54
N ALA A 215 -22.22 -19.47 29.27
CA ALA A 215 -21.81 -19.86 30.63
C ALA A 215 -22.99 -19.86 31.63
N ASP A 216 -23.98 -18.97 31.46
CA ASP A 216 -25.17 -18.97 32.33
C ASP A 216 -26.11 -20.14 32.03
N SER A 217 -26.21 -20.56 30.77
CA SER A 217 -27.06 -21.71 30.39
C SER A 217 -26.56 -23.05 30.96
N MET A 218 -25.24 -23.21 31.16
CA MET A 218 -24.66 -24.40 31.77
C MET A 218 -24.85 -24.41 33.31
N VAL A 219 -24.83 -23.23 33.95
CA VAL A 219 -25.08 -23.10 35.40
C VAL A 219 -26.56 -23.34 35.72
N GLU A 220 -27.47 -22.92 34.83
CA GLU A 220 -28.90 -23.18 34.99
C GLU A 220 -29.25 -24.66 34.76
N GLN A 221 -28.63 -25.32 33.76
CA GLN A 221 -28.83 -26.76 33.53
C GLN A 221 -28.29 -27.64 34.67
N HIS A 222 -27.16 -27.27 35.30
CA HIS A 222 -26.65 -27.98 36.47
C HIS A 222 -27.49 -27.78 37.74
N SER A 223 -28.18 -26.64 37.88
CA SER A 223 -29.05 -26.38 39.04
C SER A 223 -30.46 -27.00 38.87
N VAL A 224 -30.94 -27.15 37.64
CA VAL A 224 -32.19 -27.88 37.34
C VAL A 224 -32.03 -29.40 37.49
N ASN A 225 -30.90 -29.98 37.05
CA ASN A 225 -30.63 -31.41 37.25
C ASN A 225 -30.42 -31.80 38.72
N ARG A 226 -29.97 -30.87 39.58
CA ARG A 226 -29.79 -31.15 41.02
C ARG A 226 -31.10 -31.15 41.81
N ARG A 227 -32.13 -30.45 41.32
CA ARG A 227 -33.47 -30.41 41.96
C ARG A 227 -34.36 -31.58 41.57
N THR A 228 -34.12 -32.20 40.42
CA THR A 228 -34.90 -33.36 39.97
C THR A 228 -34.47 -34.65 40.66
N ASP A 229 -33.18 -34.81 40.99
CA ASP A 229 -32.67 -35.97 41.73
C ASP A 229 -33.14 -36.05 43.20
N GLU A 230 -33.42 -34.93 43.88
CA GLU A 230 -33.95 -34.96 45.25
C GLU A 230 -35.44 -35.31 45.33
N SER A 231 -36.19 -35.20 44.22
CA SER A 231 -37.63 -35.47 44.20
C SER A 231 -38.01 -36.95 43.99
N VAL A 232 -37.06 -37.80 43.60
CA VAL A 232 -37.31 -39.22 43.26
C VAL A 232 -37.07 -40.17 44.45
N VAL A 233 -36.38 -39.72 45.51
CA VAL A 233 -36.00 -40.56 46.67
C VAL A 233 -37.05 -40.70 47.78
N HIS A 234 -38.25 -40.12 47.65
CA HIS A 234 -39.32 -40.22 48.66
C HIS A 234 -40.63 -40.85 48.17
N SER A 235 -40.57 -41.77 47.22
CA SER A 235 -41.75 -42.55 46.80
C SER A 235 -41.44 -44.01 46.55
N THR A 236 -40.84 -44.68 47.54
CA THR A 236 -40.90 -46.15 47.70
C THR A 236 -40.66 -46.52 49.17
N SER A 237 -41.75 -46.70 49.93
CA SER A 237 -41.97 -47.66 51.04
C SER A 237 -43.27 -47.30 51.76
#